data_AF-A0A844X4V5-F1
#
_entry.id   AF-A0A844X4V5-F1
#
_cell.length_a   1.000
_cell.length_b   1.000
_cell.length_c   1.000
_cell.angle_alpha   90.00
_cell.angle_beta   90.00
_cell.angle_gamma   90.00
#
_symmetry.space_group_name_H-M   'P 1'
#
loop_
_entity.id
_entity.type
_entity.pdbx_description
1 polymer ?
#
loop_
_entity_poly.entity_id
_entity_poly.type
_entity_poly.pdbx_seq_one_letter_code
_entity_poly.pdbx_strand_id
1 'polypeptide(L)'
;MVEQKSSVDVMRERISTGFPDGDRATTKITLNEMPMRVNLDELRPSQVLPRLKKNESYEDIKESIRKKGLDHAPAITKIPGEEGYVISDGGNTRLQILKELYEETGDKRFYTINCIFRPWGGELKSIVGHLTENGLRSDYTFIEKALGVSKSKVLYEEEVGKPLSSRELSECLKNHGYPISYVLICNSLHSI
;
A
#
# COMPACT_ATOMS: atom_id res chain seq x y z
N MET A 1 37.19 -46.30 -36.92
CA MET A 1 36.01 -47.13 -36.65
C MET A 1 35.41 -46.59 -35.36
N VAL A 2 34.35 -45.78 -35.44
CA VAL A 2 33.68 -45.18 -34.26
C VAL A 2 32.30 -45.82 -34.21
N GLU A 3 32.10 -46.73 -33.26
CA GLU A 3 30.80 -47.37 -33.06
C GLU A 3 29.78 -46.33 -32.58
N GLN A 4 28.73 -46.12 -33.38
CA GLN A 4 27.58 -45.34 -32.95
C GLN A 4 26.76 -46.18 -31.99
N LYS A 5 26.63 -45.74 -30.74
CA LYS A 5 25.72 -46.36 -29.77
C LYS A 5 24.28 -46.20 -30.23
N SER A 6 23.51 -47.28 -30.10
CA SER A 6 22.10 -47.35 -30.49
C SER A 6 21.24 -46.41 -29.65
N SER A 7 20.22 -45.82 -30.26
CA SER A 7 19.28 -44.90 -29.61
C SER A 7 18.54 -45.51 -28.42
N VAL A 8 18.54 -46.84 -28.30
CA VAL A 8 17.93 -47.59 -27.18
C VAL A 8 18.85 -47.62 -25.94
N ASP A 9 20.17 -47.55 -26.14
CA ASP A 9 21.15 -47.53 -25.04
C ASP A 9 21.19 -46.16 -24.36
N VAL A 10 21.03 -45.07 -25.12
CA VAL A 10 20.89 -43.70 -24.59
C VAL A 10 19.60 -43.53 -23.77
N MET A 11 18.53 -44.24 -24.16
CA MET A 11 17.25 -44.21 -23.44
C MET A 11 17.33 -44.92 -22.08
N ARG A 12 18.10 -46.01 -21.96
CA ARG A 12 18.26 -46.74 -20.70
C ARG A 12 19.11 -45.98 -19.68
N GLU A 13 20.09 -45.22 -20.14
CA GLU A 13 20.97 -44.43 -19.27
C GLU A 13 20.21 -43.28 -18.58
N ARG A 14 19.23 -42.67 -19.28
CA ARG A 14 18.39 -41.57 -18.76
C ARG A 14 17.37 -41.97 -17.69
N ILE A 15 17.07 -43.27 -17.56
CA ILE A 15 16.12 -43.78 -16.55
C ILE A 15 16.84 -44.09 -15.23
N SER A 16 18.17 -44.28 -15.27
CA SER A 16 19.00 -44.53 -14.08
C SER A 16 19.43 -43.25 -13.36
N THR A 17 19.50 -42.12 -14.05
CA THR A 17 19.73 -40.82 -13.43
C THR A 17 18.38 -40.22 -13.08
N GLY A 18 17.90 -40.52 -11.87
CA GLY A 18 16.67 -39.93 -11.34
C GLY A 18 16.64 -38.43 -11.60
N PHE A 19 15.45 -37.93 -11.95
CA PHE A 19 15.20 -36.50 -12.09
C PHE A 19 15.74 -35.80 -10.84
N PRO A 20 16.63 -34.79 -10.97
CA PRO A 20 17.06 -34.04 -9.81
C PRO A 20 15.80 -33.47 -9.18
N ASP A 21 15.59 -33.82 -7.90
CA ASP A 21 14.51 -33.27 -7.08
C ASP A 21 14.52 -31.77 -7.31
N GLY A 22 13.48 -31.30 -8.00
CA GLY A 22 13.25 -29.90 -8.24
C GLY A 22 13.07 -29.29 -6.87
N ASP A 23 14.16 -28.75 -6.35
CA ASP A 23 14.18 -27.90 -5.18
C ASP A 23 13.10 -26.86 -5.46
N ARG A 24 11.92 -27.03 -4.84
CA ARG A 24 10.88 -26.02 -4.80
C ARG A 24 11.48 -24.93 -3.94
N ALA A 25 12.40 -24.16 -4.53
CA ALA A 25 12.67 -22.82 -4.14
C ALA A 25 11.29 -22.16 -4.15
N THR A 26 10.72 -22.00 -2.96
CA THR A 26 9.64 -21.07 -2.71
C THR A 26 10.24 -19.72 -3.08
N THR A 27 10.19 -19.39 -4.37
CA THR A 27 10.52 -18.07 -4.86
C THR A 27 9.54 -17.18 -4.13
N LYS A 28 10.02 -16.48 -3.09
CA LYS A 28 9.28 -15.37 -2.50
C LYS A 28 9.08 -14.43 -3.69
N ILE A 29 7.91 -14.48 -4.30
CA ILE A 29 7.54 -13.57 -5.37
C ILE A 29 7.52 -12.21 -4.70
N THR A 30 8.59 -11.43 -4.88
CA THR A 30 8.57 -10.02 -4.56
C THR A 30 7.59 -9.41 -5.54
N LEU A 31 6.33 -9.29 -5.13
CA LEU A 31 5.33 -8.58 -5.92
C LEU A 31 5.83 -7.14 -6.00
N ASN A 32 6.32 -6.73 -7.17
CA ASN A 32 6.71 -5.35 -7.40
C ASN A 32 5.47 -4.51 -7.72
N GLU A 33 5.61 -3.20 -7.62
CA GLU A 33 4.56 -2.27 -8.05
C GLU A 33 4.21 -2.54 -9.51
N MET A 34 2.92 -2.62 -9.84
CA MET A 34 2.47 -2.91 -11.21
C MET A 34 1.39 -1.92 -11.66
N PRO A 35 1.44 -1.41 -12.89
CA PRO A 35 0.34 -0.63 -13.43
C PRO A 35 -0.89 -1.52 -13.60
N MET A 36 -2.04 -1.04 -13.16
CA MET A 36 -3.31 -1.76 -13.23
C MET A 36 -4.41 -0.81 -13.68
N ARG A 37 -5.42 -1.33 -14.37
CA ARG A 37 -6.64 -0.61 -14.68
C ARG A 37 -7.78 -1.21 -13.88
N VAL A 38 -8.46 -0.36 -13.12
CA VAL A 38 -9.55 -0.76 -12.22
C VAL A 38 -10.75 0.14 -12.44
N ASN A 39 -11.93 -0.39 -12.15
CA ASN A 39 -13.14 0.39 -12.20
C ASN A 39 -13.38 1.10 -10.86
N LEU A 40 -14.15 2.19 -10.92
CA LEU A 40 -14.46 3.05 -9.80
C LEU A 40 -15.22 2.34 -8.66
N ASP A 41 -16.02 1.32 -9.01
CA ASP A 41 -16.77 0.47 -8.10
C ASP A 41 -15.91 -0.57 -7.37
N GLU A 42 -14.75 -0.93 -7.92
CA GLU A 42 -13.73 -1.76 -7.28
C GLU A 42 -12.86 -0.97 -6.30
N LEU A 43 -12.94 0.37 -6.31
CA LEU A 43 -12.13 1.24 -5.46
C LEU A 43 -12.84 1.67 -4.18
N ARG A 44 -12.08 1.65 -3.09
CA ARG A 44 -12.49 2.10 -1.76
C ARG A 44 -11.50 3.12 -1.19
N PRO A 45 -11.97 4.15 -0.48
CA PRO A 45 -11.08 5.07 0.21
C PRO A 45 -10.39 4.34 1.37
N SER A 46 -9.13 4.68 1.65
CA SER A 46 -8.46 4.21 2.87
C SER A 46 -9.09 4.84 4.10
N GLN A 47 -9.41 4.01 5.09
CA GLN A 47 -9.92 4.40 6.40
C GLN A 47 -8.84 4.38 7.50
N VAL A 48 -7.59 4.12 7.11
CA VAL A 48 -6.46 3.94 8.04
C VAL A 48 -6.25 5.20 8.89
N LEU A 49 -6.22 6.36 8.24
CA LEU A 49 -6.19 7.69 8.87
C LEU A 49 -7.16 8.63 8.14
N PRO A 50 -8.44 8.70 8.55
CA PRO A 50 -9.40 9.58 7.90
C PRO A 50 -8.99 11.04 8.08
N ARG A 51 -9.05 11.82 6.99
CA ARG A 51 -8.87 13.28 7.05
C ARG A 51 -10.04 13.88 7.82
N LEU A 52 -9.76 14.70 8.83
CA LEU A 52 -10.76 15.41 9.62
C LEU A 52 -11.23 16.70 8.94
N LYS A 53 -10.38 17.29 8.08
CA LYS A 53 -10.68 18.52 7.34
C LYS A 53 -10.84 18.24 5.85
N LYS A 54 -11.83 18.87 5.20
CA LYS A 54 -11.97 18.85 3.74
C LYS A 54 -10.76 19.54 3.10
N ASN A 55 -10.30 19.02 1.97
CA ASN A 55 -9.22 19.64 1.19
C ASN A 55 -9.70 21.00 0.66
N GLU A 56 -8.95 22.07 0.92
CA GLU A 56 -9.31 23.44 0.49
C GLU A 56 -9.26 23.58 -1.03
N SER A 57 -8.38 22.84 -1.70
CA SER A 57 -8.24 22.82 -3.16
C SER A 57 -9.20 21.83 -3.84
N TYR A 58 -10.25 21.37 -3.17
CA TYR A 58 -11.15 20.35 -3.69
C TYR A 58 -11.75 20.73 -5.05
N GLU A 59 -12.32 21.93 -5.16
CA GLU A 59 -12.97 22.40 -6.39
C GLU A 59 -11.95 22.58 -7.53
N ASP A 60 -10.77 23.10 -7.23
CA ASP A 60 -9.69 23.26 -8.22
C ASP A 60 -9.22 21.89 -8.76
N ILE A 61 -9.07 20.90 -7.88
CA ILE A 61 -8.72 19.53 -8.27
C ILE A 61 -9.85 18.93 -9.12
N LYS A 62 -11.12 19.16 -8.75
CA LYS A 62 -12.29 18.69 -9.52
C LYS A 62 -12.33 19.29 -10.91
N GLU A 63 -12.11 20.59 -11.04
CA GLU A 63 -12.07 21.26 -12.33
C GLU A 63 -10.88 20.78 -13.18
N SER A 64 -9.71 20.58 -12.58
CA SER A 64 -8.55 20.05 -13.27
C SER A 64 -8.81 18.64 -13.83
N ILE A 65 -9.34 17.74 -13.00
CA ILE A 65 -9.69 16.37 -13.41
C ILE A 65 -10.79 16.40 -14.49
N ARG A 66 -11.77 17.30 -14.38
CA ARG A 66 -12.81 17.45 -15.40
C ARG A 66 -12.24 17.84 -16.77
N LYS A 67 -11.26 18.75 -16.80
CA LYS A 67 -10.64 19.27 -18.04
C LYS A 67 -9.64 18.28 -18.65
N LYS A 68 -8.72 17.75 -17.84
CA LYS A 68 -7.54 17.01 -18.31
C LYS A 68 -7.57 15.52 -18.01
N GLY A 69 -8.45 15.08 -17.10
CA GLY A 69 -8.39 13.74 -16.52
C GLY A 69 -7.40 13.65 -15.36
N LEU A 70 -7.07 12.44 -14.96
CA LEU A 70 -6.19 12.19 -13.83
C LEU A 70 -4.72 12.23 -14.26
N ASP A 71 -3.98 13.24 -13.80
CA ASP A 71 -2.56 13.41 -14.17
C ASP A 71 -1.64 12.32 -13.56
N HIS A 72 -1.95 11.87 -12.35
CA HIS A 72 -1.16 10.87 -11.62
C HIS A 72 -2.00 9.66 -11.22
N ALA A 73 -1.55 8.47 -11.63
CA ALA A 73 -2.18 7.21 -11.25
C ALA A 73 -2.09 7.00 -9.73
N PRO A 74 -3.21 6.79 -9.02
CA PRO A 74 -3.19 6.58 -7.59
C PRO A 74 -2.61 5.21 -7.27
N ALA A 75 -1.87 5.13 -6.18
CA ALA A 75 -1.43 3.85 -5.65
C ALA A 75 -2.60 3.14 -4.97
N ILE A 76 -2.77 1.85 -5.25
CA ILE A 76 -3.82 1.01 -4.68
C ILE A 76 -3.22 -0.25 -4.08
N THR A 77 -3.87 -0.83 -3.09
CA THR A 77 -3.48 -2.09 -2.46
C THR A 77 -4.70 -2.98 -2.26
N LYS A 78 -4.48 -4.28 -2.06
CA LYS A 78 -5.54 -5.23 -1.72
C LYS A 78 -5.34 -5.71 -0.28
N ILE A 79 -6.20 -5.25 0.62
CA ILE A 79 -6.19 -5.66 2.03
C ILE A 79 -6.78 -7.08 2.12
N PRO A 80 -6.12 -8.03 2.83
CA PRO A 80 -6.68 -9.35 3.04
C PRO A 80 -8.05 -9.29 3.70
N GLY A 81 -9.06 -9.91 3.08
CA GLY A 81 -10.43 -9.96 3.59
C GLY A 81 -11.37 -8.84 3.11
N GLU A 82 -10.85 -7.78 2.48
CA GLU A 82 -11.66 -6.69 1.92
C GLU A 82 -12.10 -6.98 0.47
N GLU A 83 -13.31 -6.54 0.12
CA GLU A 83 -13.82 -6.60 -1.25
C GLU A 83 -13.32 -5.39 -2.05
N GLY A 84 -12.39 -5.64 -2.96
CA GLY A 84 -11.85 -4.65 -3.90
C GLY A 84 -10.45 -4.14 -3.54
N TYR A 85 -10.11 -2.97 -4.08
CA TYR A 85 -8.84 -2.30 -3.87
C TYR A 85 -9.02 -1.02 -3.07
N VAL A 86 -8.07 -0.76 -2.18
CA VAL A 86 -8.06 0.43 -1.32
C VAL A 86 -6.98 1.37 -1.80
N ILE A 87 -7.25 2.67 -1.79
CA ILE A 87 -6.23 3.70 -2.04
C ILE A 87 -5.11 3.56 -1.01
N SER A 88 -3.88 3.33 -1.45
CA SER A 88 -2.71 3.25 -0.56
C SER A 88 -2.30 4.64 -0.10
N ASP A 89 -2.11 5.59 -1.03
CA ASP A 89 -1.43 6.86 -0.75
C ASP A 89 -2.14 8.01 -1.48
N GLY A 90 -2.29 9.17 -0.82
CA GLY A 90 -2.66 10.46 -1.44
C GLY A 90 -3.88 10.52 -2.39
N GLY A 91 -4.77 9.52 -2.41
CA GLY A 91 -5.77 9.35 -3.48
C GLY A 91 -7.24 9.51 -3.08
N ASN A 92 -7.57 9.61 -1.79
CA ASN A 92 -8.96 9.61 -1.32
C ASN A 92 -9.78 10.78 -1.89
N THR A 93 -9.22 11.99 -1.89
CA THR A 93 -9.90 13.17 -2.47
C THR A 93 -10.14 13.01 -3.97
N ARG A 94 -9.14 12.49 -4.71
CA ARG A 94 -9.28 12.25 -6.15
C ARG A 94 -10.33 11.17 -6.42
N LEU A 95 -10.37 10.12 -5.61
CA LEU A 95 -11.40 9.08 -5.72
C LEU A 95 -12.80 9.66 -5.51
N GLN A 96 -13.01 10.51 -4.50
CA GLN A 96 -14.30 11.17 -4.27
C GLN A 96 -14.70 12.04 -5.46
N ILE A 97 -13.77 12.83 -5.98
CA ILE A 97 -13.99 13.68 -7.16
C ILE A 97 -14.37 12.84 -8.39
N LEU A 98 -13.71 11.71 -8.63
CA LEU A 98 -14.02 10.82 -9.74
C LEU A 98 -15.43 10.24 -9.63
N LYS A 99 -15.88 9.92 -8.40
CA LYS A 99 -17.27 9.49 -8.16
C LYS A 99 -18.27 10.57 -8.53
N GLU A 100 -18.05 11.79 -8.03
CA GLU A 100 -18.94 12.92 -8.34
C GLU A 100 -18.96 13.24 -9.84
N LEU A 101 -17.80 13.27 -10.50
CA LEU A 101 -17.73 13.54 -11.94
C LEU A 101 -18.41 12.45 -12.78
N TYR A 102 -18.28 11.18 -12.40
CA TYR A 102 -18.96 10.10 -13.07
C TYR A 102 -20.48 10.17 -12.87
N GLU A 103 -20.94 10.50 -11.66
CA GLU A 103 -22.36 10.70 -11.37
C GLU A 103 -22.95 11.90 -12.14
N GLU A 104 -22.21 13.00 -12.25
CA GLU A 104 -22.63 14.20 -12.98
C GLU A 104 -22.67 14.00 -14.50
N THR A 105 -21.73 13.24 -15.07
CA THR A 105 -21.50 13.22 -16.53
C THR A 105 -21.82 11.88 -17.20
N GLY A 106 -21.81 10.78 -16.45
CA GLY A 106 -21.87 9.41 -16.99
C GLY A 106 -20.66 9.02 -17.85
N ASP A 107 -19.60 9.84 -17.87
CA ASP A 107 -18.47 9.63 -18.76
C ASP A 107 -17.55 8.52 -18.25
N LYS A 108 -17.37 7.48 -19.08
CA LYS A 108 -16.55 6.30 -18.75
C LYS A 108 -15.10 6.63 -18.44
N ARG A 109 -14.58 7.79 -18.86
CA ARG A 109 -13.21 8.22 -18.50
C ARG A 109 -13.02 8.44 -17.00
N PHE A 110 -14.10 8.69 -16.25
CA PHE A 110 -14.08 8.80 -14.79
C PHE A 110 -14.40 7.47 -14.09
N TYR A 111 -14.88 6.48 -14.83
CA TYR A 111 -15.21 5.16 -14.30
C TYR A 111 -14.02 4.19 -14.36
N THR A 112 -13.25 4.19 -15.44
CA THR A 112 -12.09 3.30 -15.60
C THR A 112 -10.80 4.06 -15.34
N ILE A 113 -10.08 3.67 -14.29
CA ILE A 113 -8.96 4.43 -13.73
C ILE A 113 -7.66 3.64 -13.87
N ASN A 114 -6.60 4.31 -14.35
CA ASN A 114 -5.24 3.75 -14.32
C ASN A 114 -4.64 3.99 -12.92
N CYS A 115 -4.19 2.91 -12.29
CA CYS A 115 -3.67 2.87 -10.93
C CYS A 115 -2.30 2.16 -10.90
N ILE A 116 -1.59 2.32 -9.79
CA ILE A 116 -0.37 1.55 -9.49
C ILE A 116 -0.70 0.61 -8.34
N PHE A 117 -0.78 -0.70 -8.61
CA PHE A 117 -0.97 -1.69 -7.56
C PHE A 117 0.31 -1.89 -6.77
N ARG A 118 0.19 -1.78 -5.45
CA ARG A 118 1.21 -2.09 -4.46
C ARG A 118 0.72 -3.25 -3.61
N PRO A 119 1.55 -4.27 -3.37
CA PRO A 119 1.16 -5.35 -2.49
C PRO A 119 0.97 -4.84 -1.07
N TRP A 120 0.00 -5.46 -0.39
CA TRP A 120 -0.24 -5.17 1.01
C TRP A 120 0.97 -5.55 1.86
N GLY A 121 1.56 -4.56 2.52
CA GLY A 121 2.71 -4.74 3.40
C GLY A 121 2.36 -4.76 4.89
N GLY A 122 1.07 -4.87 5.24
CA GLY A 122 0.59 -4.81 6.62
C GLY A 122 0.07 -3.44 7.03
N GLU A 123 -0.77 -3.43 8.06
CA GLU A 123 -1.45 -2.23 8.55
C GLU A 123 -0.45 -1.21 9.08
N LEU A 124 0.56 -1.66 9.81
CA LEU A 124 1.61 -0.82 10.34
C LEU A 124 2.35 -0.06 9.23
N LYS A 125 2.74 -0.76 8.16
CA LYS A 125 3.42 -0.14 7.02
C LYS A 125 2.51 0.88 6.32
N SER A 126 1.21 0.61 6.24
CA SER A 126 0.23 1.56 5.71
C SER A 126 0.13 2.83 6.57
N ILE A 127 -0.02 2.70 7.89
CA ILE A 127 -0.11 3.85 8.82
C ILE A 127 1.17 4.69 8.74
N VAL A 128 2.34 4.06 8.83
CA VAL A 128 3.63 4.76 8.79
C VAL A 128 3.86 5.41 7.42
N GLY A 129 3.45 4.76 6.33
CA GLY A 129 3.46 5.35 4.99
C GLY A 129 2.65 6.65 4.92
N HIS A 130 1.41 6.62 5.41
CA HIS A 130 0.56 7.82 5.48
C HIS A 130 1.17 8.93 6.35
N LEU A 131 1.73 8.58 7.51
CA LEU A 131 2.41 9.53 8.41
C LEU A 131 3.66 10.14 7.77
N THR A 132 4.41 9.36 6.99
CA THR A 132 5.61 9.83 6.30
C THR A 132 5.24 10.76 5.14
N GLU A 133 4.27 10.37 4.30
CA GLU A 133 3.82 11.16 3.15
C GLU A 133 3.22 12.50 3.57
N ASN A 134 2.28 12.48 4.52
CA ASN A 134 1.46 13.64 4.89
C ASN A 134 1.95 14.35 6.16
N GLY A 135 2.56 13.61 7.09
CA GLY A 135 3.02 14.15 8.37
C GLY A 135 4.30 14.98 8.26
N LEU A 136 5.19 14.67 7.32
CA LEU A 136 6.40 15.46 7.01
C LEU A 136 6.08 16.72 6.20
N ARG A 137 5.00 16.72 5.42
CA ARG A 137 4.56 17.86 4.58
C ARG A 137 3.61 18.84 5.29
N SER A 138 3.34 18.64 6.58
CA SER A 138 2.43 19.48 7.41
C SER A 138 0.94 19.37 7.10
N ASP A 139 0.53 18.37 6.32
CA ASP A 139 -0.86 18.22 5.85
C ASP A 139 -1.81 17.61 6.90
N TYR A 140 -1.25 16.93 7.91
CA TYR A 140 -2.01 16.42 9.04
C TYR A 140 -1.99 17.39 10.22
N THR A 141 -3.16 17.57 10.82
CA THR A 141 -3.35 18.18 12.13
C THR A 141 -2.61 17.40 13.21
N PHE A 142 -2.37 18.04 14.35
CA PHE A 142 -1.76 17.39 15.49
C PHE A 142 -2.53 16.13 15.96
N ILE A 143 -3.87 16.19 15.93
CA ILE A 143 -4.75 15.08 16.34
C ILE A 143 -4.63 13.91 15.37
N GLU A 144 -4.62 14.16 14.05
CA GLU A 144 -4.44 13.10 13.04
C GLU A 144 -3.08 12.39 13.18
N LYS A 145 -2.01 13.16 13.45
CA LYS A 145 -0.69 12.59 13.75
C LYS A 145 -0.73 11.75 15.02
N ALA A 146 -1.37 12.26 16.07
CA ALA A 146 -1.48 11.57 17.34
C ALA A 146 -2.23 10.24 17.19
N LEU A 147 -3.35 10.21 16.47
CA LEU A 147 -4.10 8.99 16.15
C LEU A 147 -3.24 7.96 15.42
N GLY A 148 -2.45 8.38 14.42
CA GLY A 148 -1.53 7.49 13.71
C GLY A 148 -0.43 6.92 14.61
N VAL A 149 0.15 7.74 15.49
CA VAL A 149 1.15 7.29 16.47
C VAL A 149 0.53 6.30 17.46
N SER A 150 -0.68 6.57 17.95
CA SER A 150 -1.40 5.70 18.88
C SER A 150 -1.73 4.34 18.26
N LYS A 151 -2.30 4.31 17.04
CA LYS A 151 -2.54 3.05 16.32
C LYS A 151 -1.25 2.28 16.04
N SER A 152 -0.19 2.98 15.62
CA SER A 152 1.12 2.33 15.40
C SER A 152 1.65 1.70 16.69
N LYS A 153 1.48 2.37 17.83
CA LYS A 153 1.89 1.85 19.13
C LYS A 153 1.20 0.52 19.45
N VAL A 154 -0.12 0.45 19.30
CA VAL A 154 -0.89 -0.78 19.55
C VAL A 154 -0.36 -1.93 18.70
N LEU A 155 -0.17 -1.72 17.40
CA LEU A 155 0.34 -2.74 16.49
C LEU A 155 1.76 -3.22 16.87
N TYR A 156 2.64 -2.32 17.28
CA TYR A 156 3.97 -2.72 17.75
C TYR A 156 3.91 -3.49 19.08
N GLU A 157 3.06 -3.08 20.01
CA GLU A 157 2.90 -3.77 21.30
C GLU A 157 2.34 -5.18 21.12
N GLU A 158 1.44 -5.38 20.15
CA GLU A 158 0.94 -6.70 19.73
C GLU A 158 2.04 -7.57 19.12
N GLU A 159 2.88 -7.00 18.24
CA GLU A 159 3.98 -7.74 17.59
C GLU A 159 5.07 -8.15 18.59
N VAL A 160 5.41 -7.28 19.54
CA VAL A 160 6.48 -7.51 20.53
C VAL A 160 5.94 -8.24 21.78
N GLY A 161 4.63 -8.22 22.02
CA GLY A 161 3.98 -8.85 23.18
C GLY A 161 4.23 -8.13 24.51
N LYS A 162 4.59 -6.84 24.48
CA LYS A 162 4.84 -6.02 25.67
C LYS A 162 4.49 -4.55 25.41
N PRO A 163 4.15 -3.77 26.45
CA PRO A 163 3.99 -2.34 26.30
C PRO A 163 5.31 -1.65 25.93
N LEU A 164 5.22 -0.62 25.08
CA LEU A 164 6.35 0.18 24.64
C LEU A 164 6.37 1.54 25.34
N SER A 165 7.56 1.93 25.79
CA SER A 165 7.84 3.31 26.18
C SER A 165 7.84 4.24 24.96
N SER A 166 7.62 5.54 25.18
CA SER A 166 7.67 6.54 24.10
C SER A 166 9.03 6.60 23.40
N ARG A 167 10.12 6.20 24.08
CA ARG A 167 11.46 6.11 23.49
C ARG A 167 11.61 4.89 22.59
N GLU A 168 11.12 3.73 23.01
CA GLU A 168 11.12 2.54 22.17
C GLU A 168 10.27 2.76 20.92
N LEU A 169 9.05 3.32 21.09
CA LEU A 169 8.18 3.66 19.96
C LEU A 169 8.83 4.66 18.99
N SER A 170 9.56 5.66 19.50
CA SER A 170 10.34 6.62 18.71
C SER A 170 11.34 5.93 17.80
N GLU A 171 12.09 4.96 18.32
CA GLU A 171 13.07 4.20 17.52
C GLU A 171 12.39 3.24 16.54
N CYS A 172 11.30 2.58 16.93
CA CYS A 172 10.52 1.71 16.04
C CYS A 172 9.98 2.49 14.83
N LEU A 173 9.34 3.65 15.05
CA LEU A 173 8.82 4.51 13.98
C LEU A 173 9.93 5.04 13.08
N LYS A 174 11.06 5.45 13.66
CA LYS A 174 12.24 5.89 12.91
C LYS A 174 12.78 4.79 12.00
N ASN A 175 12.88 3.55 12.49
CA ASN A 175 13.31 2.40 11.70
C ASN A 175 12.35 2.07 10.55
N HIS A 176 11.07 2.42 10.68
CA HIS A 176 10.07 2.31 9.62
C HIS A 176 9.98 3.56 8.71
N GLY A 177 10.88 4.53 8.86
CA GLY A 177 10.98 5.69 7.97
C GLY A 177 10.23 6.94 8.46
N TYR A 178 9.66 6.93 9.67
CA TYR A 178 9.01 8.08 10.28
C TYR A 178 9.78 8.58 11.51
N PRO A 179 10.80 9.43 11.33
CA PRO A 179 11.55 10.00 12.45
C PRO A 179 10.71 11.04 13.19
N ILE A 180 10.34 10.73 14.44
CA ILE A 180 9.64 11.63 15.37
C ILE A 180 10.33 11.56 16.73
N SER A 181 10.34 12.67 17.49
CA SER A 181 10.95 12.67 18.82
C SER A 181 10.02 12.04 19.87
N TYR A 182 10.60 11.37 20.86
CA TYR A 182 9.84 10.79 21.98
C TYR A 182 9.03 11.84 22.76
N VAL A 183 9.46 13.11 22.79
CA VAL A 183 8.74 14.22 23.43
C VAL A 183 7.43 14.51 22.70
N LEU A 184 7.47 14.55 21.36
CA LEU A 184 6.27 14.72 20.55
C LEU A 184 5.34 13.51 20.67
N ILE A 185 5.89 12.29 20.73
CA ILE A 185 5.11 11.08 21.01
C ILE A 185 4.40 11.19 22.36
N CYS A 186 5.10 11.58 23.44
CA CYS A 186 4.46 11.76 24.75
C CYS A 186 3.30 12.76 24.69
N ASN A 187 3.51 13.90 24.03
CA ASN A 187 2.46 14.91 23.88
C ASN A 187 1.27 14.37 23.07
N SER A 188 1.53 13.66 21.97
CA SER A 188 0.51 13.04 21.14
C SER A 188 -0.30 12.00 21.91
N LEU A 189 0.35 11.12 22.68
CA LEU A 189 -0.33 10.07 23.43
C LEU A 189 -1.15 10.59 24.62
N HIS A 190 -0.80 11.75 25.20
CA HIS A 190 -1.62 12.39 26.24
C HIS A 190 -2.82 13.17 25.69
N SER A 191 -2.86 13.45 24.39
CA SER A 191 -3.88 14.31 23.77
C SER A 191 -5.06 13.53 23.16
N ILE A 192 -5.09 12.22 23.34
CA ILE A 192 -6.12 11.28 22.87
C ILE A 192 -6.74 10.61 24.09
#